data_AF-A0A8C2P0A9-F1
#
_entry.id   AF-A0A8C2P0A9-F1
#
_cell.length_a   1.000
_cell.length_b   1.000
_cell.length_c   1.000
_cell.angle_alpha   90.00
_cell.angle_beta   90.00
_cell.angle_gamma   90.00
#
_symmetry.space_group_name_H-M   'P 1'
#
loop_
_entity.id
_entity.type
_entity.pdbx_description
1 polymer ?
#
loop_
_entity_poly.entity_id
_entity_poly.type
_entity_poly.pdbx_seq_one_letter_code
_entity_poly.pdbx_strand_id
1 'polypeptide(L)'
;MATEGPAVRRVQVAEHPRLLKLKEMFNSKFGSIPKFYVRAPGRVNIIGEHIDYCGYSVLPMAVEQDMLIAVEPVKTHVLQLANTNPLYPKFGAQGSRLTGAGWGGCTVSIVPADKLSSFLANVHEAYYQRSNRSLAPEKQSLFATKPGGGALVFLEA
;
A
#
# COMPACT_ATOMS: atom_id res chain seq x y z
N MET A 1 2.82 -20.59 17.38
CA MET A 1 2.93 -19.22 16.83
C MET A 1 2.82 -18.24 17.98
N ALA A 2 3.49 -17.09 17.90
CA ALA A 2 3.29 -16.02 18.87
C ALA A 2 1.83 -15.52 18.79
N THR A 3 1.17 -15.40 19.94
CA THR A 3 -0.25 -14.99 20.05
C THR A 3 -0.42 -13.52 20.39
N GLU A 4 0.67 -12.80 20.63
CA GLU A 4 0.63 -11.39 21.01
C GLU A 4 0.38 -10.48 19.80
N GLY A 5 -0.55 -9.54 19.97
CA GLY A 5 -0.82 -8.51 18.97
C GLY A 5 0.27 -7.43 18.93
N PRO A 6 0.28 -6.58 17.88
CA PRO A 6 1.19 -5.43 17.83
C PRO A 6 0.98 -4.49 19.02
N ALA A 7 2.09 -3.97 19.57
CA ALA A 7 2.04 -3.05 20.71
C ALA A 7 1.30 -1.73 20.37
N VAL A 8 0.49 -1.24 21.32
CA VAL A 8 -0.18 0.05 21.25
C VAL A 8 0.52 1.03 22.19
N ARG A 9 1.10 2.11 21.65
CA ARG A 9 1.83 3.13 22.43
C ARG A 9 1.04 4.43 22.50
N ARG A 10 0.91 4.99 23.70
CA ARG A 10 0.39 6.35 23.91
C ARG A 10 1.57 7.32 23.80
N VAL A 11 1.38 8.38 23.02
CA VAL A 11 2.43 9.37 22.74
C VAL A 11 1.85 10.78 22.79
N GLN A 12 2.66 11.75 23.20
CA GLN A 12 2.32 13.16 23.07
C GLN A 12 2.71 13.62 21.66
N VAL A 13 1.72 13.89 20.81
CA VAL A 13 1.98 14.23 19.39
C VAL A 13 2.91 15.44 19.23
N ALA A 14 2.85 16.41 20.14
CA ALA A 14 3.69 17.61 20.12
C ALA A 14 5.20 17.31 20.27
N GLU A 15 5.57 16.21 20.93
CA GLU A 15 6.96 15.80 21.16
C GLU A 15 7.56 15.06 19.94
N HIS A 16 6.73 14.77 18.93
CA HIS A 16 7.13 14.00 17.75
C HIS A 16 6.90 14.83 16.47
N PRO A 17 7.92 15.54 15.95
CA PRO A 17 7.76 16.46 14.83
C PRO A 17 7.07 15.86 13.61
N ARG A 18 7.36 14.57 13.31
CA ARG A 18 6.75 13.86 12.18
C ARG A 18 5.26 13.57 12.40
N LEU A 19 4.84 13.23 13.63
CA LEU A 19 3.43 13.02 13.97
C LEU A 19 2.67 14.36 14.00
N LEU A 20 3.28 15.42 14.53
CA LEU A 20 2.69 16.75 14.55
C LEU A 20 2.43 17.26 13.13
N LYS A 21 3.44 17.22 12.27
CA LYS A 21 3.29 17.58 10.85
C LYS A 21 2.21 16.75 10.16
N LEU A 22 2.17 15.44 10.42
CA LEU A 22 1.16 14.56 9.84
C LEU A 22 -0.26 14.89 10.36
N LYS A 23 -0.40 15.24 11.64
CA LYS A 23 -1.67 15.69 12.24
C LYS A 23 -2.19 16.95 11.54
N GLU A 24 -1.32 17.94 11.36
CA GLU A 24 -1.67 19.22 10.73
C GLU A 24 -2.08 19.02 9.27
N MET A 25 -1.30 18.26 8.51
CA MET A 25 -1.61 17.93 7.12
C MET A 25 -2.91 17.13 7.01
N PHE A 26 -3.15 16.19 7.91
CA PHE A 26 -4.39 15.41 7.96
C PHE A 26 -5.59 16.32 8.21
N ASN A 27 -5.50 17.21 9.20
CA ASN A 27 -6.56 18.16 9.52
C ASN A 27 -6.84 19.13 8.37
N SER A 28 -5.80 19.65 7.73
CA SER A 28 -5.96 20.49 6.54
C SER A 28 -6.61 19.74 5.37
N LYS A 29 -6.33 18.44 5.22
CA LYS A 29 -6.82 17.64 4.09
C LYS A 29 -8.25 17.11 4.29
N PHE A 30 -8.60 16.70 5.50
CA PHE A 30 -9.85 15.99 5.81
C PHE A 30 -10.81 16.78 6.70
N GLY A 31 -10.39 17.91 7.27
CA GLY A 31 -11.22 18.76 8.13
C GLY A 31 -11.42 18.23 9.56
N SER A 32 -10.66 17.20 9.94
CA SER A 32 -10.74 16.50 11.22
C SER A 32 -9.35 16.07 11.69
N ILE A 33 -9.20 15.76 12.98
CA ILE A 33 -7.94 15.20 13.50
C ILE A 33 -7.95 13.67 13.40
N PRO A 34 -6.80 13.03 13.15
CA PRO A 34 -6.73 11.57 13.11
C PRO A 34 -7.03 10.97 14.49
N LYS A 35 -7.75 9.85 14.50
CA LYS A 35 -8.11 9.10 15.71
C LYS A 35 -6.95 8.27 16.23
N PHE A 36 -6.12 7.73 15.33
CA PHE A 36 -4.91 7.00 15.67
C PHE A 36 -3.90 7.04 14.53
N TYR A 37 -2.69 6.57 14.82
CA TYR A 37 -1.60 6.44 13.85
C TYR A 37 -1.08 5.00 13.85
N VAL A 38 -0.62 4.54 12.71
CA VAL A 38 0.03 3.23 12.56
C VAL A 38 1.36 3.45 11.85
N ARG A 39 2.42 2.78 12.32
CA ARG A 39 3.70 2.73 11.61
C ARG A 39 4.11 1.29 11.30
N ALA A 40 4.74 1.10 10.15
CA ALA A 40 5.36 -0.16 9.76
C ALA A 40 6.76 0.12 9.18
N PRO A 41 7.84 -0.38 9.81
CA PRO A 41 9.20 -0.15 9.33
C PRO A 41 9.44 -0.88 8.01
N GLY A 42 10.35 -0.32 7.21
CA GLY A 42 11.01 -1.08 6.16
C GLY A 42 11.95 -2.12 6.76
N ARG A 43 12.63 -2.87 5.89
CA ARG A 43 13.62 -3.87 6.30
C ARG A 43 14.77 -3.93 5.31
N VAL A 44 15.95 -4.21 5.83
CA VAL A 44 17.10 -4.68 5.07
C VAL A 44 17.28 -6.17 5.34
N ASN A 45 17.66 -6.93 4.34
CA ASN A 45 18.04 -8.31 4.53
C ASN A 45 19.57 -8.38 4.67
N ILE A 46 20.08 -9.01 5.73
CA ILE A 46 21.53 -9.09 5.95
C ILE A 46 22.10 -10.26 5.13
N ILE A 47 21.42 -11.40 5.14
CA ILE A 47 21.77 -12.59 4.38
C ILE A 47 20.53 -13.46 4.11
N GLY A 48 20.58 -14.25 3.04
CA GLY A 48 19.48 -15.12 2.62
C GLY A 48 18.56 -14.42 1.63
N GLU A 49 19.13 -13.91 0.53
CA GLU A 49 18.33 -13.41 -0.59
C GLU A 49 17.77 -14.57 -1.42
N HIS A 50 16.55 -14.44 -1.90
CA HIS A 50 15.94 -15.38 -2.85
C HIS A 50 15.79 -16.84 -2.36
N ILE A 51 15.77 -17.07 -1.05
CA ILE A 51 15.62 -18.42 -0.46
C ILE A 51 14.40 -18.56 0.47
N ASP A 52 13.75 -17.45 0.83
CA ASP A 52 12.57 -17.42 1.69
C ASP A 52 11.38 -18.16 1.06
N TYR A 53 11.12 -17.92 -0.23
CA TYR A 53 10.09 -18.63 -0.99
C TYR A 53 10.44 -20.10 -1.28
N CYS A 54 11.68 -20.52 -0.99
CA CYS A 54 12.11 -21.92 -1.04
C CYS A 54 11.98 -22.64 0.32
N GLY A 55 11.48 -21.94 1.35
CA GLY A 55 11.30 -22.50 2.70
C GLY A 55 12.55 -22.47 3.58
N TYR A 56 13.64 -21.84 3.13
CA TYR A 56 14.83 -21.65 3.96
C TYR A 56 14.70 -20.43 4.88
N SER A 57 15.45 -20.46 5.98
CA SER A 57 15.54 -19.34 6.91
C SER A 57 16.33 -18.17 6.30
N VAL A 58 15.95 -16.95 6.68
CA VAL A 58 16.59 -15.69 6.26
C VAL A 58 16.90 -14.83 7.48
N LEU A 59 17.84 -13.87 7.36
CA LEU A 59 18.22 -12.99 8.48
C LEU A 59 18.03 -11.51 8.14
N PRO A 60 16.78 -11.00 8.16
CA PRO A 60 16.50 -9.58 7.97
C PRO A 60 16.51 -8.79 9.28
N MET A 61 16.61 -7.47 9.14
CA MET A 61 16.46 -6.51 10.24
C MET A 61 15.55 -5.37 9.80
N ALA A 62 14.63 -4.96 10.69
CA ALA A 62 13.86 -3.74 10.50
C ALA A 62 14.79 -2.51 10.52
N VAL A 63 14.54 -1.55 9.63
CA VAL A 63 15.27 -0.26 9.62
C VAL A 63 14.43 0.82 10.29
N GLU A 64 15.05 1.95 10.62
CA GLU A 64 14.35 3.07 11.26
C GLU A 64 13.29 3.69 10.35
N GLN A 65 13.57 3.75 9.03
CA GLN A 65 12.64 4.27 8.03
C GLN A 65 11.37 3.42 7.98
N ASP A 66 10.22 4.09 7.89
CA ASP A 66 8.92 3.44 7.98
C ASP A 66 7.89 4.14 7.08
N MET A 67 6.75 3.47 6.90
CA MET A 67 5.50 4.12 6.53
C MET A 67 4.72 4.45 7.79
N LEU A 68 4.31 5.71 7.90
CA LEU A 68 3.48 6.23 8.99
C LEU A 68 2.15 6.72 8.40
N ILE A 69 1.04 6.22 8.92
CA ILE A 69 -0.31 6.50 8.45
C ILE A 69 -1.11 7.10 9.60
N ALA A 70 -1.77 8.22 9.34
CA ALA A 70 -2.77 8.83 10.20
C ALA A 70 -4.16 8.38 9.75
N VAL A 71 -5.01 7.96 10.69
CA VAL A 71 -6.28 7.30 10.37
C VAL A 71 -7.42 7.91 11.17
N GLU A 72 -8.53 8.16 10.48
CA GLU A 72 -9.83 8.44 11.08
C GLU A 72 -10.87 7.47 10.49
N PRO A 73 -11.50 6.61 11.31
CA PRO A 73 -12.61 5.78 10.86
C PRO A 73 -13.85 6.63 10.56
N VAL A 74 -14.46 6.41 9.40
CA VAL A 74 -15.72 7.04 8.98
C VAL A 74 -16.85 6.00 8.94
N LYS A 75 -18.10 6.44 9.03
CA LYS A 75 -19.29 5.56 8.97
C LYS A 75 -19.64 5.11 7.54
N THR A 76 -19.07 5.74 6.53
CA THR A 76 -19.33 5.42 5.12
C THR A 76 -18.46 4.26 4.66
N HIS A 77 -18.82 3.65 3.53
CA HIS A 77 -18.00 2.62 2.87
C HIS A 77 -16.96 3.23 1.90
N VAL A 78 -16.61 4.49 2.10
CA VAL A 78 -15.68 5.22 1.23
C VAL A 78 -14.33 5.34 1.92
N LEU A 79 -13.31 4.73 1.33
CA LEU A 79 -11.92 4.92 1.73
C LEU A 79 -11.36 6.16 1.03
N GLN A 80 -11.01 7.18 1.81
CA GLN A 80 -10.23 8.31 1.31
C GLN A 80 -8.77 8.12 1.74
N LEU A 81 -7.87 8.27 0.77
CA LEU A 81 -6.44 8.23 1.00
C LEU A 81 -5.83 9.57 0.57
N ALA A 82 -4.70 9.90 1.15
CA ALA A 82 -3.86 11.01 0.77
C ALA A 82 -2.42 10.68 1.12
N ASN A 83 -1.48 11.27 0.38
CA ASN A 83 -0.06 11.14 0.66
C ASN A 83 0.53 12.52 0.98
N THR A 84 1.46 12.58 1.92
CA THR A 84 2.16 13.83 2.26
C THR A 84 3.13 14.27 1.17
N ASN A 85 3.59 13.33 0.33
CA ASN A 85 4.41 13.64 -0.82
C ASN A 85 3.50 13.88 -2.06
N PRO A 86 3.58 15.07 -2.68
CA PRO A 86 2.73 15.45 -3.82
C PRO A 86 3.05 14.69 -5.12
N LEU A 87 4.10 13.86 -5.16
CA LEU A 87 4.40 13.02 -6.32
C LEU A 87 3.41 11.87 -6.50
N TYR A 88 2.83 11.33 -5.43
CA TYR A 88 1.89 10.22 -5.51
C TYR A 88 0.60 10.53 -6.31
N PRO A 89 -0.05 11.70 -6.19
CA PRO A 89 -1.21 12.01 -7.03
C PRO A 89 -0.89 12.25 -8.52
N LYS A 90 0.40 12.47 -8.89
CA LYS A 90 0.81 12.87 -10.26
C LYS A 90 0.49 11.80 -11.31
N PHE A 91 0.42 10.53 -10.92
CA PHE A 91 0.21 9.41 -11.83
C PHE A 91 -1.05 8.59 -11.51
N GLY A 92 -1.98 9.12 -10.73
CA GLY A 92 -3.30 8.50 -10.48
C GLY A 92 -3.35 7.42 -9.40
N ALA A 93 -2.22 6.78 -9.03
CA ALA A 93 -2.16 5.84 -7.91
C ALA A 93 -1.84 6.53 -6.59
N GLN A 94 -2.65 6.30 -5.56
CA GLN A 94 -2.41 6.78 -4.20
C GLN A 94 -1.27 6.03 -3.49
N GLY A 95 -1.04 4.80 -3.94
CA GLY A 95 0.05 3.93 -3.53
C GLY A 95 0.08 2.70 -4.41
N SER A 96 1.27 2.13 -4.58
CA SER A 96 1.48 0.93 -5.37
C SER A 96 2.43 0.00 -4.63
N ARG A 97 2.17 -1.30 -4.69
CA ARG A 97 3.04 -2.34 -4.16
C ARG A 97 3.43 -3.29 -5.29
N LEU A 98 4.72 -3.46 -5.50
CA LEU A 98 5.24 -4.57 -6.30
C LEU A 98 5.20 -5.85 -5.47
N THR A 99 4.71 -6.93 -6.06
CA THR A 99 4.65 -8.26 -5.44
C THR A 99 5.41 -9.23 -6.34
N GLY A 100 6.27 -10.10 -5.79
CA GLY A 100 6.96 -11.15 -6.56
C GLY A 100 8.06 -10.66 -7.53
N ALA A 101 8.98 -9.80 -7.09
CA ALA A 101 9.99 -9.13 -7.93
C ALA A 101 11.09 -10.02 -8.58
N GLY A 102 10.89 -11.34 -8.68
CA GLY A 102 11.85 -12.28 -9.28
C GLY A 102 11.51 -12.71 -10.71
N TRP A 103 10.30 -13.24 -10.95
CA TRP A 103 9.96 -13.96 -12.20
C TRP A 103 8.46 -13.91 -12.55
N GLY A 104 7.86 -12.72 -12.65
CA GLY A 104 6.44 -12.58 -13.00
C GLY A 104 5.58 -11.94 -11.91
N GLY A 105 6.16 -11.01 -11.16
CA GLY A 105 5.45 -10.22 -10.16
C GLY A 105 4.37 -9.31 -10.75
N CYS A 106 3.41 -8.91 -9.92
CA CYS A 106 2.42 -7.91 -10.29
C CYS A 106 2.59 -6.64 -9.45
N THR A 107 2.17 -5.50 -9.99
CA THR A 107 1.98 -4.28 -9.22
C THR A 107 0.51 -4.16 -8.84
N VAL A 108 0.24 -3.95 -7.55
CA VAL A 108 -1.09 -3.63 -7.05
C VAL A 108 -1.13 -2.16 -6.73
N SER A 109 -1.96 -1.39 -7.44
CA SER A 109 -2.06 0.06 -7.31
C SER A 109 -3.45 0.45 -6.80
N ILE A 110 -3.50 1.29 -5.77
CA ILE A 110 -4.75 1.85 -5.25
C ILE A 110 -5.04 3.14 -6.01
N VAL A 111 -6.17 3.19 -6.71
CA VAL A 111 -6.52 4.30 -7.61
C VAL A 111 -7.90 4.86 -7.20
N PRO A 112 -8.09 6.19 -7.12
CA PRO A 112 -9.42 6.79 -6.97
C PRO A 112 -10.35 6.32 -8.10
N ALA A 113 -11.60 5.99 -7.76
CA ALA A 113 -12.53 5.40 -8.74
C ALA A 113 -12.76 6.30 -9.97
N ASP A 114 -12.78 7.63 -9.77
CA ASP A 114 -12.90 8.65 -10.80
C ASP A 114 -11.67 8.77 -11.72
N LYS A 115 -10.50 8.31 -11.26
CA LYS A 115 -9.24 8.31 -12.04
C LYS A 115 -8.90 6.95 -12.65
N LEU A 116 -9.75 5.94 -12.48
CA LEU A 116 -9.47 4.59 -12.92
C LEU A 116 -9.19 4.51 -14.43
N SER A 117 -10.07 5.08 -15.25
CA SER A 117 -9.96 4.98 -16.71
C SER A 117 -8.69 5.66 -17.24
N SER A 118 -8.37 6.86 -16.75
CA SER A 118 -7.15 7.58 -17.15
C SER A 118 -5.89 6.90 -16.64
N PHE A 119 -5.92 6.30 -15.44
CA PHE A 119 -4.81 5.51 -14.93
C PHE A 119 -4.50 4.31 -15.83
N LEU A 120 -5.51 3.51 -16.19
CA LEU A 120 -5.33 2.34 -17.04
C LEU A 120 -4.79 2.72 -18.43
N ALA A 121 -5.33 3.79 -19.03
CA ALA A 121 -4.85 4.30 -20.31
C ALA A 121 -3.37 4.73 -20.25
N ASN A 122 -2.98 5.45 -19.21
CA ASN A 122 -1.58 5.89 -19.04
C ASN A 122 -0.62 4.72 -18.84
N VAL A 123 -1.01 3.69 -18.08
CA VAL A 123 -0.19 2.48 -17.90
C VAL A 123 -0.06 1.71 -19.22
N HIS A 124 -1.16 1.60 -19.97
CA HIS A 124 -1.17 0.99 -21.29
C HIS A 124 -0.16 1.64 -22.23
N GLU A 125 -0.26 2.96 -22.40
CA GLU A 125 0.60 3.73 -23.29
C GLU A 125 2.07 3.69 -22.85
N ALA A 126 2.33 3.93 -21.56
CA ALA A 126 3.71 4.08 -21.07
C ALA A 126 4.46 2.75 -20.98
N TYR A 127 3.78 1.63 -20.68
CA TYR A 127 4.43 0.34 -20.41
C TYR A 127 4.20 -0.67 -21.53
N TYR A 128 2.97 -0.87 -21.97
CA TYR A 128 2.63 -1.92 -22.94
C TYR A 128 2.91 -1.49 -24.38
N GLN A 129 2.57 -0.26 -24.78
CA GLN A 129 2.83 0.22 -26.15
C GLN A 129 4.31 0.46 -26.45
N ARG A 130 5.12 0.81 -25.44
CA ARG A 130 6.57 1.00 -25.61
C ARG A 130 7.36 -0.29 -25.72
N SER A 131 6.81 -1.43 -25.30
CA SER A 131 7.53 -2.70 -25.33
C SER A 131 7.24 -3.43 -26.64
N ASN A 132 8.24 -3.55 -27.52
CA ASN A 132 8.19 -4.38 -28.73
C ASN A 132 8.25 -5.90 -28.41
N ARG A 133 7.94 -6.28 -27.16
CA ARG A 133 7.97 -7.66 -26.66
C ARG A 133 6.53 -8.13 -26.55
N SER A 134 6.25 -9.30 -27.13
CA SER A 134 4.99 -10.03 -26.96
C SER A 134 4.86 -10.44 -25.48
N LEU A 135 4.40 -9.52 -24.65
CA LEU A 135 3.97 -9.80 -23.29
C LEU A 135 2.57 -10.41 -23.39
N ALA A 136 2.27 -11.38 -22.52
CA ALA A 136 1.00 -12.08 -22.42
C ALA A 136 -0.22 -11.13 -22.63
N PRO A 137 -1.33 -11.61 -23.22
CA PRO A 137 -2.40 -10.75 -23.75
C PRO A 137 -2.76 -9.65 -22.77
N GLU A 138 -2.52 -8.41 -23.18
CA GLU A 138 -2.65 -7.17 -22.39
C GLU A 138 -3.93 -7.12 -21.53
N LYS A 139 -5.06 -7.56 -22.09
CA LYS A 139 -6.37 -7.63 -21.41
C LYS A 139 -6.39 -8.53 -20.17
N GLN A 140 -5.46 -9.49 -20.06
CA GLN A 140 -5.35 -10.40 -18.92
C GLN A 140 -4.36 -9.89 -17.86
N SER A 141 -3.47 -8.96 -18.23
CA SER A 141 -2.35 -8.51 -17.40
C SER A 141 -2.57 -7.13 -16.76
N LEU A 142 -3.55 -6.36 -17.24
CA LEU A 142 -3.94 -5.06 -16.69
C LEU A 142 -5.45 -4.99 -16.49
N PHE A 143 -5.90 -5.06 -15.24
CA PHE A 143 -7.33 -5.03 -14.90
C PHE A 143 -7.58 -4.29 -13.58
N ALA A 144 -8.82 -3.84 -13.40
CA ALA A 144 -9.29 -3.21 -12.17
C ALA A 144 -10.04 -4.21 -11.29
N THR A 145 -9.90 -4.09 -9.98
CA THR A 145 -10.69 -4.86 -9.00
C THR A 145 -11.08 -3.97 -7.81
N LYS A 146 -12.04 -4.44 -7.00
CA LYS A 146 -12.46 -3.80 -5.74
C LYS A 146 -12.06 -4.70 -4.57
N PRO A 147 -11.81 -4.14 -3.37
CA PRO A 147 -11.61 -4.95 -2.16
C PRO A 147 -12.78 -5.92 -1.96
N GLY A 148 -12.47 -7.21 -1.77
CA GLY A 148 -13.47 -8.26 -1.51
C GLY A 148 -13.63 -8.55 -0.01
N GLY A 149 -14.65 -9.34 0.35
CA GLY A 149 -14.96 -9.72 1.73
C GLY A 149 -13.98 -10.71 2.39
N GLY A 150 -12.93 -11.14 1.69
CA GLY A 150 -11.99 -12.15 2.18
C GLY A 150 -12.50 -13.58 2.02
N ALA A 151 -11.91 -14.52 2.77
CA ALA A 151 -12.29 -15.93 2.75
C ALA A 151 -13.63 -16.15 3.48
N LEU A 152 -14.48 -17.01 2.90
CA LEU A 152 -15.79 -17.37 3.42
C LEU A 152 -15.93 -18.90 3.37
N VAL A 153 -16.61 -19.48 4.36
CA VAL A 153 -17.04 -20.88 4.33
C VAL A 153 -18.50 -20.90 3.90
N PHE A 154 -18.78 -21.58 2.78
CA PHE A 154 -20.15 -21.87 2.37
C PHE A 154 -20.55 -23.19 3.02
N LEU A 155 -21.70 -23.21 3.70
CA LEU A 155 -22.34 -24.42 4.18
C LEU A 155 -23.56 -24.66 3.31
N GLU A 156 -23.73 -25.90 2.86
CA GLU A 156 -24.93 -26.35 2.15
C GLU A 156 -26.09 -26.44 3.17
N ALA A 157 -27.28 -25.97 2.78
CA ALA A 157 -28.49 -25.99 3.61
C ALA A 157 -29.35 -27.21 3.29
#